data_AF-S9QP91-F1
#
_entry.id   AF-S9QP91-F1
#
_cell.length_a   1.000
_cell.length_b   1.000
_cell.length_c   1.000
_cell.angle_alpha   90.00
_cell.angle_beta   90.00
_cell.angle_gamma   90.00
#
_symmetry.space_group_name_H-M   'P 1'
#
loop_
_entity.id
_entity.type
_entity.pdbx_description
1 polymer ?
#
loop_
_entity_poly.entity_id
_entity_poly.type
_entity_poly.pdbx_seq_one_letter_code
_entity_poly.pdbx_strand_id
1 'polypeptide(L)'
;MMKPDTLTRAWIALIVFSALSMVAAGLVNNGFDQRLTGSLVLALALLKARVILSRYLGLADAPSWRRGFNLALTLFCLILLGLYLFPQI
;
A
#
# COMPACT_ATOMS: atom_id res chain seq x y z
N MET A 1 10.95 11.77 -28.36
CA MET A 1 11.12 10.73 -27.33
C MET A 1 10.62 11.30 -26.00
N MET A 2 9.33 11.14 -25.69
CA MET A 2 8.73 11.66 -24.44
C MET A 2 9.34 10.88 -23.27
N LYS A 3 10.00 11.58 -22.33
CA LYS A 3 10.43 10.98 -21.07
C LYS A 3 9.15 10.45 -20.40
N PRO A 4 9.04 9.15 -20.07
CA PRO A 4 7.84 8.65 -19.42
C PRO A 4 7.61 9.45 -18.14
N ASP A 5 6.48 10.15 -18.09
CA ASP A 5 6.15 11.05 -17.01
C ASP A 5 6.15 10.23 -15.71
N THR A 6 6.90 10.70 -14.72
CA THR A 6 7.02 10.03 -13.42
C THR A 6 5.66 9.86 -12.75
N LEU A 7 4.72 10.76 -13.05
CA LEU A 7 3.32 10.71 -12.64
C LEU A 7 2.55 9.58 -13.35
N THR A 8 2.69 9.44 -14.67
CA THR A 8 2.05 8.37 -15.46
C THR A 8 2.50 7.00 -14.98
N ARG A 9 3.79 6.82 -14.68
CA ARG A 9 4.30 5.57 -14.08
C ARG A 9 3.73 5.30 -12.68
N ALA A 10 3.57 6.34 -11.86
CA ALA A 10 2.96 6.22 -10.55
C ALA A 10 1.48 5.81 -10.64
N TRP A 11 0.75 6.39 -11.59
CA TRP A 11 -0.63 6.05 -11.87
C TRP A 11 -0.79 4.59 -12.33
N ILE A 12 0.04 4.12 -13.28
CA ILE A 12 0.05 2.72 -13.71
C ILE A 12 0.33 1.79 -12.52
N ALA A 13 1.31 2.13 -11.67
CA ALA A 13 1.60 1.34 -10.47
C ALA A 13 0.40 1.25 -9.53
N LEU A 14 -0.36 2.34 -9.36
CA LEU A 14 -1.58 2.34 -8.54
C LEU A 14 -2.68 1.45 -9.12
N ILE A 15 -2.84 1.42 -10.45
CA ILE A 15 -3.77 0.49 -11.12
C ILE A 15 -3.36 -0.96 -10.85
N VAL A 16 -2.08 -1.29 -11.05
CA VAL A 16 -1.56 -2.63 -10.80
C VAL A 16 -1.77 -3.04 -9.34
N PHE A 17 -1.44 -2.16 -8.39
CA PHE A 17 -1.70 -2.45 -6.97
C PHE A 17 -3.18 -2.61 -6.66
N SER A 18 -4.08 -1.93 -7.36
CA SER A 18 -5.53 -2.10 -7.17
C SER A 18 -6.05 -3.41 -7.73
N ALA A 19 -5.58 -3.82 -8.90
CA ALA A 19 -5.86 -5.15 -9.44
C ALA A 19 -5.33 -6.25 -8.49
N LEU A 20 -4.10 -6.11 -7.97
CA LEU A 20 -3.53 -7.04 -7.01
C LEU A 20 -4.33 -7.09 -5.71
N SER A 21 -4.79 -5.95 -5.18
CA SER A 21 -5.64 -5.94 -3.97
C SER A 21 -6.97 -6.65 -4.21
N MET A 22 -7.57 -6.50 -5.40
CA MET A 22 -8.81 -7.18 -5.77
C MET A 22 -8.61 -8.69 -5.86
N VAL A 23 -7.55 -9.14 -6.55
CA VAL A 23 -7.20 -10.56 -6.66
C VAL A 23 -6.95 -11.13 -5.27
N ALA A 24 -6.15 -10.45 -4.45
CA ALA A 24 -5.87 -10.85 -3.08
C ALA A 24 -7.17 -11.05 -2.30
N ALA A 25 -8.04 -10.04 -2.25
CA ALA A 25 -9.33 -10.15 -1.55
C ALA A 25 -10.19 -11.33 -2.06
N GLY A 26 -10.16 -11.61 -3.36
CA GLY A 26 -10.84 -12.76 -3.96
C GLY A 26 -10.33 -14.13 -3.49
N LEU A 27 -9.04 -14.25 -3.11
CA LEU A 27 -8.45 -15.50 -2.64
C LEU A 27 -9.08 -16.02 -1.34
N VAL A 28 -9.61 -15.12 -0.49
CA VAL A 28 -10.35 -15.53 0.73
C VAL A 28 -11.51 -16.45 0.38
N ASN A 29 -12.26 -16.15 -0.70
CA ASN A 29 -13.40 -16.96 -1.13
C ASN A 29 -12.97 -18.33 -1.72
N ASN A 30 -11.70 -18.48 -2.10
CA ASN A 30 -11.13 -19.74 -2.59
C ASN A 30 -10.55 -20.61 -1.45
N GLY A 31 -10.80 -20.27 -0.19
CA GLY A 31 -10.36 -21.05 0.97
C GLY A 31 -8.94 -20.74 1.47
N PHE A 32 -8.32 -19.66 0.99
CA PHE A 32 -7.06 -19.19 1.56
C PHE A 32 -7.25 -18.61 2.97
N ASP A 33 -6.20 -18.69 3.79
CA ASP A 33 -6.21 -18.12 5.15
C ASP A 33 -6.52 -16.61 5.08
N GLN A 34 -7.61 -16.23 5.74
CA GLN A 34 -8.06 -14.85 5.84
C GLN A 34 -6.95 -13.95 6.40
N ARG A 35 -6.18 -14.43 7.39
CA ARG A 35 -5.08 -13.68 8.01
C ARG A 35 -3.99 -13.32 7.02
N LEU A 36 -3.55 -14.28 6.21
CA LEU A 36 -2.54 -14.06 5.17
C LEU A 36 -3.06 -13.08 4.12
N THR A 37 -4.31 -13.27 3.70
CA THR A 37 -4.91 -12.48 2.64
C THR A 37 -5.13 -11.02 3.05
N GLY A 38 -5.62 -10.78 4.27
CA GLY A 38 -5.77 -9.43 4.82
C GLY A 38 -4.42 -8.74 5.07
N SER A 39 -3.41 -9.49 5.53
CA SER A 39 -2.03 -8.98 5.67
C SER A 39 -1.46 -8.51 4.32
N LEU A 40 -1.72 -9.28 3.26
CA LEU A 40 -1.28 -8.96 1.91
C LEU A 40 -1.99 -7.72 1.35
N VAL A 41 -3.31 -7.60 1.56
CA VAL A 41 -4.08 -6.40 1.19
C VAL A 41 -3.54 -5.17 1.92
N LEU A 42 -3.25 -5.28 3.22
CA LEU A 42 -2.71 -4.18 4.01
C LEU A 42 -1.31 -3.76 3.55
N ALA A 43 -0.45 -4.73 3.19
CA ALA A 43 0.86 -4.46 2.61
C ALA A 43 0.75 -3.72 1.26
N LEU A 44 -0.19 -4.12 0.39
CA LEU A 44 -0.49 -3.42 -0.86
C LEU A 44 -1.01 -2.00 -0.60
N ALA A 45 -1.84 -1.80 0.42
CA ALA A 45 -2.32 -0.47 0.81
C ALA A 45 -1.16 0.45 1.25
N LEU A 46 -0.21 -0.07 2.04
CA LEU A 46 1.00 0.67 2.43
C LEU A 46 1.84 1.08 1.21
N LEU A 47 2.02 0.18 0.24
CA LEU A 47 2.73 0.49 -1.00
C LEU A 47 2.06 1.59 -1.81
N LYS A 48 0.72 1.54 -1.96
CA LYS A 48 -0.06 2.61 -2.62
C LYS A 48 0.13 3.96 -1.92
N ALA A 49 0.03 3.98 -0.58
CA ALA A 49 0.18 5.21 0.21
C ALA A 49 1.57 5.83 0.00
N ARG A 50 2.63 5.01 -0.04
CA ARG A 50 4.00 5.47 -0.33
C ARG A 50 4.15 6.07 -1.73
N VAL A 51 3.49 5.49 -2.74
CA VAL A 51 3.48 6.02 -4.11
C VAL A 51 2.77 7.38 -4.16
N ILE A 52 1.58 7.50 -3.54
CA ILE A 52 0.81 8.74 -3.49
C ILE A 52 1.60 9.83 -2.77
N LEU A 53 2.14 9.55 -1.58
CA LEU A 53 2.98 10.51 -0.86
C LEU A 53 4.17 10.99 -1.68
N SER A 54 4.92 10.05 -2.26
CA SER A 54 6.14 10.40 -2.96
C SER A 54 5.89 11.12 -4.28
N ARG A 55 4.79 10.87 -4.99
CA ARG A 55 4.59 11.32 -6.37
C ARG A 55 3.46 12.33 -6.54
N TYR A 56 2.39 12.21 -5.76
CA TYR A 56 1.24 13.12 -5.83
C TYR A 56 1.35 14.27 -4.81
N LEU A 57 1.92 14.01 -3.63
CA LEU A 57 2.16 15.04 -2.60
C LEU A 57 3.51 15.76 -2.77
N GLY A 58 4.29 15.43 -3.80
CA GLY A 58 5.57 16.09 -4.07
C GLY A 58 6.68 15.81 -3.05
N LEU A 59 6.48 14.90 -2.10
CA LEU A 59 7.47 14.58 -1.06
C LEU A 59 8.75 13.92 -1.61
N ALA A 60 8.82 13.63 -2.91
CA ALA A 60 10.08 13.27 -3.56
C ALA A 60 11.14 14.36 -3.40
N ASP A 61 10.74 15.64 -3.37
CA ASP A 61 11.64 16.78 -3.30
C ASP A 61 11.98 17.19 -1.84
N ALA A 62 11.32 16.56 -0.85
CA ALA A 62 11.49 16.83 0.58
C ALA A 62 11.82 15.52 1.35
N PRO A 63 13.08 15.04 1.32
CA PRO A 63 13.44 13.72 1.84
C PRO A 63 13.28 13.57 3.36
N SER A 64 13.40 14.65 4.14
CA SER A 64 13.16 14.65 5.59
C SER A 64 11.70 14.35 5.92
N TRP A 65 10.78 15.09 5.30
CA TRP A 65 9.33 14.89 5.43
C TRP A 65 8.88 13.51 4.94
N ARG A 66 9.43 13.05 3.81
CA ARG A 66 9.13 11.72 3.27
C ARG A 66 9.45 10.60 4.25
N ARG A 67 10.57 10.69 4.98
CA ARG A 67 10.94 9.71 6.00
C ARG A 67 9.95 9.71 7.16
N GLY A 68 9.56 10.89 7.66
CA GLY A 68 8.58 11.04 8.73
C GLY A 68 7.22 10.44 8.37
N PHE A 69 6.67 10.80 7.20
CA PHE A 69 5.41 10.24 6.72
C PHE A 69 5.48 8.73 6.50
N ASN A 70 6.57 8.23 5.91
CA ASN A 70 6.74 6.79 5.71
C ASN A 70 6.80 6.03 7.05
N LEU A 71 7.46 6.59 8.06
CA LEU A 71 7.56 5.98 9.38
C LEU A 71 6.19 5.97 10.07
N ALA A 72 5.49 7.10 10.06
CA ALA A 72 4.14 7.23 10.62
C ALA A 72 3.16 6.25 9.95
N LEU A 73 3.16 6.16 8.61
CA LEU A 73 2.32 5.21 7.88
C LEU A 73 2.68 3.76 8.18
N THR A 74 3.97 3.45 8.29
CA THR A 74 4.40 2.07 8.57
C THR A 74 3.96 1.65 9.96
N LEU A 75 4.13 2.53 10.97
CA LEU A 75 3.64 2.30 12.32
C LEU A 75 2.11 2.16 12.35
N PHE A 76 1.39 3.05 11.66
CA PHE A 76 -0.07 2.97 11.56
C PHE A 76 -0.53 1.65 10.94
N CYS A 77 0.06 1.23 9.82
CA CYS A 77 -0.24 -0.06 9.21
C CYS A 77 0.13 -1.25 10.12
N LEU A 78 1.21 -1.17 10.90
CA LEU A 78 1.55 -2.22 11.87
C LEU A 78 0.51 -2.31 12.99
N ILE A 79 0.00 -1.19 13.48
CA ILE A 79 -1.10 -1.16 14.46
C ILE A 79 -2.36 -1.80 13.86
N LEU A 80 -2.74 -1.41 12.65
CA LEU A 80 -3.89 -2.01 11.95
C LEU A 80 -3.69 -3.50 11.71
N LEU A 81 -2.48 -3.95 11.37
CA LEU A 81 -2.17 -5.36 11.22
C LEU A 81 -2.32 -6.10 12.55
N GLY A 82 -1.78 -5.53 13.63
CA GLY A 82 -1.91 -6.08 14.97
C GLY A 82 -3.37 -6.22 15.39
N LEU A 83 -4.18 -5.18 15.16
CA LEU A 83 -5.63 -5.21 15.40
C LEU A 83 -6.36 -6.25 14.54
N TYR A 84 -5.96 -6.38 13.27
CA TYR A 84 -6.57 -7.33 12.34
C TYR A 84 -6.26 -8.80 12.71
N LEU A 85 -5.03 -9.06 13.14
CA LEU A 85 -4.59 -10.38 13.59
C LEU A 85 -4.98 -10.68 15.04
N PHE A 86 -5.39 -9.66 15.80
CA PHE A 86 -5.85 -9.84 17.16
C PHE A 86 -7.02 -10.83 17.14
N PRO A 87 -6.95 -11.93 17.91
CA PRO A 87 -8.02 -12.91 17.94
C PRO A 87 -9.32 -12.22 18.35
N GLN A 88 -10.32 -12.31 17.48
CA GLN A 88 -11.68 -11.93 17.83
C GLN A 88 -12.19 -13.08 18.69
N ILE A 89 -12.11 -12.87 20.01
CA ILE A 89 -12.54 -13.82 21.05
C ILE A 89 -14.03 -14.11 20.86
#